data_AF-A0A839H4L5-F1
#
_entry.id   AF-A0A839H4L5-F1
#
_cell.length_a   1.000
_cell.length_b   1.000
_cell.length_c   1.000
_cell.angle_alpha   90.00
_cell.angle_beta   90.00
_cell.angle_gamma   90.00
#
_symmetry.space_group_name_H-M   'P 1'
#
loop_
_entity.id
_entity.type
_entity.pdbx_description
1 polymer ?
#
loop_
_entity_poly.entity_id
_entity_poly.type
_entity_poly.pdbx_seq_one_letter_code
_entity_poly.pdbx_strand_id
1 'polypeptide(L)'
;MQLEFLGTGAGSPSKQRNVASVALRLLEERNAIWLFDVGEATQHQILHTTIRPRKIEKVFITHLHGDHIFGLPGLLSSRSFQGGTEPLTIYGPVGIKQYVQTSLQVSESRLSYPLHFVELTDDGELFNDHGFRVIARKLDHKIACFGYRIEEADHPGELQVEKLREQNVPSGPIYGQLKAGKTVTLPDGRTLDGHDFIGKPQPGRIVAILGDTRQTHNAVLLAQNADVLVHESTFAKDETKMAHNYYHSTSKQAAEIAKKAGVKKLLLNHISARYTGKAAYQLAYQVRNIVPDTRVVNDFDVIDIPFKK
;
A
#
# COMPACT_ATOMS: atom_id res chain seq x y z
N MET A 1 7.94 -7.11 -0.53
CA MET A 1 6.77 -6.21 -0.48
C MET A 1 5.52 -7.01 -0.77
N GLN A 2 4.55 -6.96 0.14
CA GLN A 2 3.29 -7.70 0.03
C GLN A 2 2.12 -6.82 0.47
N LEU A 3 0.96 -7.01 -0.14
CA LEU A 3 -0.31 -6.49 0.38
C LEU A 3 -1.03 -7.61 1.12
N GLU A 4 -1.52 -7.33 2.33
CA GLU A 4 -2.38 -8.23 3.10
C GLU A 4 -3.68 -7.50 3.42
N PHE A 5 -4.81 -8.03 2.94
CA PHE A 5 -6.11 -7.39 3.07
C PHE A 5 -6.74 -7.79 4.40
N LEU A 6 -6.90 -6.87 5.33
CA LEU A 6 -7.48 -7.14 6.65
C LEU A 6 -9.00 -6.99 6.64
N GLY A 7 -9.52 -6.16 5.75
CA GLY A 7 -10.95 -6.04 5.52
C GLY A 7 -11.25 -5.44 4.16
N THR A 8 -12.25 -6.01 3.49
CA THR A 8 -12.55 -5.78 2.07
C THR A 8 -14.00 -5.43 1.78
N GLY A 9 -14.81 -5.25 2.82
CA GLY A 9 -16.22 -4.88 2.75
C GLY A 9 -16.44 -3.37 2.74
N ALA A 10 -17.57 -2.96 2.17
CA ALA A 10 -17.97 -1.55 2.07
C ALA A 10 -19.03 -1.16 3.11
N GLY A 11 -18.87 -0.01 3.76
CA GLY A 11 -19.86 0.66 4.61
C GLY A 11 -20.09 0.01 5.99
N SER A 12 -20.28 -1.30 6.03
CA SER A 12 -20.57 -2.06 7.26
C SER A 12 -19.97 -3.45 7.21
N PRO A 13 -19.58 -4.06 8.34
CA PRO A 13 -19.02 -5.40 8.36
C PRO A 13 -20.08 -6.44 7.99
N SER A 14 -19.60 -7.55 7.43
CA SER A 14 -20.38 -8.75 7.14
C SER A 14 -19.68 -9.98 7.70
N LYS A 15 -20.36 -11.14 7.70
CA LYS A 15 -19.74 -12.40 8.15
C LYS A 15 -18.54 -12.81 7.28
N GLN A 16 -18.47 -12.33 6.04
CA GLN A 16 -17.44 -12.73 5.07
C GLN A 16 -16.36 -11.67 4.88
N ARG A 17 -16.67 -10.40 5.15
CA ARG A 17 -15.78 -9.25 4.92
C ARG A 17 -15.94 -8.24 6.03
N ASN A 18 -14.86 -7.93 6.73
CA ASN A 18 -14.76 -6.78 7.60
C ASN A 18 -14.64 -5.49 6.78
N VAL A 19 -14.82 -4.35 7.44
CA VAL A 19 -14.64 -3.02 6.85
C VAL A 19 -13.18 -2.71 6.51
N ALA A 20 -12.95 -1.65 5.72
CA ALA A 20 -11.70 -1.39 5.03
C ALA A 20 -10.45 -1.34 5.93
N SER A 21 -9.48 -2.17 5.59
CA SER A 21 -8.09 -2.04 6.05
C SER A 21 -7.17 -2.89 5.16
N VAL A 22 -6.09 -2.30 4.67
CA VAL A 22 -5.06 -2.99 3.88
C VAL A 22 -3.69 -2.76 4.52
N ALA A 23 -2.94 -3.83 4.72
CA ALA A 23 -1.58 -3.77 5.23
C ALA A 23 -0.57 -3.90 4.07
N LEU A 24 0.31 -2.91 3.92
CA LEU A 24 1.51 -3.02 3.10
C LEU A 24 2.66 -3.50 3.97
N ARG A 25 3.10 -4.73 3.73
CA ARG A 25 4.21 -5.37 4.45
C ARG A 25 5.52 -5.05 3.77
N LEU A 26 6.35 -4.29 4.48
CA LEU A 26 7.69 -3.84 4.07
C LEU A 26 8.75 -4.44 5.01
N LEU A 27 8.60 -5.71 5.38
CA LEU A 27 9.43 -6.35 6.41
C LEU A 27 10.87 -6.53 5.94
N GLU A 28 11.09 -6.84 4.67
CA GLU A 28 12.43 -7.00 4.08
C GLU A 28 13.03 -5.65 3.70
N GLU A 29 12.18 -4.71 3.29
CA GLU A 29 12.60 -3.40 2.78
C GLU A 29 12.94 -2.42 3.91
N ARG A 30 12.11 -2.38 4.96
CA ARG A 30 12.19 -1.38 6.04
C ARG A 30 11.90 -1.94 7.42
N ASN A 31 11.69 -3.25 7.54
CA ASN A 31 11.30 -3.91 8.78
C ASN A 31 10.03 -3.33 9.43
N ALA A 32 9.09 -2.90 8.59
CA ALA A 32 7.89 -2.15 8.99
C ALA A 32 6.63 -2.63 8.26
N ILE A 33 5.48 -2.25 8.80
CA ILE A 33 4.16 -2.43 8.21
C ILE A 33 3.48 -1.07 8.13
N TRP A 34 2.88 -0.77 6.99
CA TRP A 34 2.03 0.40 6.82
C TRP A 34 0.58 -0.04 6.66
N LEU A 35 -0.34 0.65 7.32
CA LEU A 35 -1.78 0.41 7.16
C LEU A 35 -2.41 1.49 6.30
N PHE A 36 -3.33 1.09 5.43
CA PHE A 36 -4.18 1.95 4.63
C PHE A 36 -5.62 1.70 5.06
N ASP A 37 -6.21 2.72 5.66
CA ASP A 37 -7.43 2.67 6.47
C ASP A 37 -7.36 1.71 7.66
N VAL A 38 -8.13 2.03 8.68
CA VAL A 38 -8.24 1.26 9.93
C VAL A 38 -9.70 1.27 10.37
N GLY A 39 -10.55 0.61 9.58
CA GLY A 39 -11.93 0.38 9.91
C GLY A 39 -12.11 -0.37 11.24
N GLU A 40 -13.32 -0.33 11.78
CA GLU A 40 -13.67 -1.08 13.00
C GLU A 40 -13.20 -2.55 12.91
N ALA A 41 -12.79 -3.10 14.04
CA ALA A 41 -12.28 -4.47 14.15
C ALA A 41 -11.00 -4.80 13.36
N THR A 42 -10.31 -3.84 12.73
CA THR A 42 -8.99 -4.07 12.10
C THR A 42 -7.99 -4.77 13.03
N GLN A 43 -7.93 -4.36 14.30
CA GLN A 43 -7.07 -5.03 15.29
C GLN A 43 -7.47 -6.48 15.57
N HIS A 44 -8.74 -6.85 15.42
CA HIS A 44 -9.22 -8.23 15.57
C HIS A 44 -8.81 -9.05 14.35
N GLN A 45 -8.95 -8.48 13.14
CA GLN A 45 -8.46 -9.10 11.92
C GLN A 45 -6.95 -9.39 12.01
N ILE A 46 -6.16 -8.46 12.57
CA ILE A 46 -4.72 -8.66 12.81
C ILE A 46 -4.43 -9.90 13.68
N LEU A 47 -5.30 -10.28 14.63
CA LEU A 47 -5.10 -11.47 15.47
C LEU A 47 -5.10 -12.78 14.68
N HIS A 48 -5.67 -12.78 13.48
CA HIS A 48 -5.70 -13.93 12.57
C HIS A 48 -4.50 -13.96 11.61
N THR A 49 -3.56 -13.02 11.76
CA THR A 49 -2.41 -12.85 10.86
C THR A 49 -1.09 -12.95 11.62
N THR A 50 0.01 -12.78 10.87
CA THR A 50 1.36 -12.64 11.45
C THR A 50 1.76 -11.19 11.72
N ILE A 51 0.88 -10.23 11.43
CA ILE A 51 1.13 -8.81 11.66
C ILE A 51 1.22 -8.56 13.15
N ARG A 52 2.31 -7.91 13.56
CA ARG A 52 2.50 -7.47 14.95
C ARG A 52 2.19 -5.98 15.01
N PRO A 53 1.25 -5.51 15.86
CA PRO A 53 0.93 -4.08 15.99
C PRO A 53 2.14 -3.17 16.22
N ARG A 54 3.16 -3.67 16.94
CA ARG A 54 4.43 -2.95 17.18
C ARG A 54 5.24 -2.65 15.90
N LYS A 55 5.02 -3.41 14.83
CA LYS A 55 5.67 -3.21 13.52
C LYS A 55 4.94 -2.19 12.65
N ILE A 56 3.75 -1.74 13.06
CA ILE A 56 3.04 -0.67 12.37
C ILE A 56 3.78 0.64 12.64
N GLU A 57 4.34 1.20 11.56
CA GLU A 57 5.14 2.44 11.57
C GLU A 57 4.28 3.63 11.11
N LYS A 58 3.47 3.42 10.08
CA LYS A 58 2.68 4.47 9.44
C LYS A 58 1.26 3.98 9.17
N VAL A 59 0.29 4.89 9.34
CA VAL A 59 -1.11 4.66 9.00
C VAL A 59 -1.56 5.77 8.06
N PHE A 60 -2.20 5.41 6.96
CA PHE A 60 -2.71 6.31 5.93
C PHE A 60 -4.23 6.17 5.88
N ILE A 61 -4.95 7.25 6.17
CA ILE A 61 -6.40 7.28 6.21
C ILE A 61 -6.91 8.00 4.97
N THR A 62 -7.63 7.29 4.12
CA THR A 62 -8.16 7.82 2.87
C THR A 62 -9.19 8.92 3.15
N HIS A 63 -10.15 8.66 4.03
CA HIS A 63 -11.20 9.60 4.43
C HIS A 63 -11.78 9.26 5.82
N LEU A 64 -12.62 10.15 6.36
CA LEU A 64 -13.10 10.07 7.75
C LEU A 64 -14.44 9.33 7.94
N HIS A 65 -14.88 8.49 7.00
CA HIS A 65 -16.02 7.62 7.26
C HIS A 65 -15.65 6.52 8.28
N GLY A 66 -16.65 6.10 9.05
CA GLY A 66 -16.43 5.23 10.22
C GLY A 66 -15.83 3.87 9.88
N ASP A 67 -16.23 3.29 8.76
CA ASP A 67 -15.70 2.04 8.21
C ASP A 67 -14.23 2.13 7.77
N HIS A 68 -13.61 3.30 7.83
CA HIS A 68 -12.18 3.52 7.56
C HIS A 68 -11.40 3.99 8.79
N ILE A 69 -12.04 4.46 9.87
CA ILE A 69 -11.33 5.06 11.02
C ILE A 69 -11.71 4.51 12.40
N PHE A 70 -12.85 3.84 12.55
CA PHE A 70 -13.35 3.44 13.88
C PHE A 70 -12.48 2.40 14.59
N GLY A 71 -11.56 1.74 13.89
CA GLY A 71 -10.58 0.85 14.49
C GLY A 71 -9.38 1.55 15.13
N LEU A 72 -9.14 2.84 14.83
CA LEU A 72 -7.94 3.55 15.27
C LEU A 72 -7.77 3.59 16.79
N PRO A 73 -8.76 4.02 17.59
CA PRO A 73 -8.54 4.16 19.04
C PRO A 73 -8.14 2.82 19.69
N GLY A 74 -8.84 1.75 19.31
CA GLY A 74 -8.56 0.40 19.81
C GLY A 74 -7.19 -0.12 19.36
N LEU A 75 -6.84 0.03 18.07
CA LEU A 75 -5.55 -0.41 17.55
C LEU A 75 -4.38 0.30 18.24
N LEU A 76 -4.47 1.62 18.43
CA LEU A 76 -3.41 2.43 19.04
C LEU A 76 -3.19 2.04 20.51
N SER A 77 -4.27 1.84 21.27
CA SER A 77 -4.21 1.37 22.65
C SER A 77 -3.65 -0.05 22.75
N SER A 78 -4.05 -0.97 21.88
CA SER A 78 -3.50 -2.33 21.82
C SER A 78 -2.00 -2.34 21.49
N ARG A 79 -1.55 -1.49 20.57
CA ARG A 79 -0.11 -1.31 20.28
C ARG A 79 0.66 -0.84 21.51
N SER A 80 0.10 0.08 22.28
CA SER A 80 0.69 0.60 23.53
C SER A 80 0.80 -0.51 24.58
N PHE A 81 -0.29 -1.24 24.78
CA PHE A 81 -0.40 -2.32 25.75
C PHE A 81 0.57 -3.46 25.48
N GLN A 82 0.83 -3.77 24.21
CA GLN A 82 1.81 -4.78 23.79
C GLN A 82 3.28 -4.31 23.87
N GLY A 83 3.54 -3.12 24.42
CA GLY A 83 4.89 -2.58 24.60
C GLY A 83 5.50 -1.97 23.33
N GLY A 84 4.68 -1.48 22.40
CA GLY A 84 5.17 -0.65 21.30
C GLY A 84 5.72 0.67 21.81
N THR A 85 7.00 0.96 21.55
CA THR A 85 7.68 2.20 21.97
C THR A 85 8.06 3.10 20.80
N GLU A 86 8.20 2.51 19.61
CA GLU A 86 8.59 3.24 18.40
C GLU A 86 7.52 4.25 17.97
N PRO A 87 7.92 5.41 17.42
CA PRO A 87 6.98 6.39 16.88
C PRO A 87 6.01 5.79 15.87
N LEU A 88 4.77 6.28 15.85
CA LEU A 88 3.79 6.00 14.82
C LEU A 88 3.31 7.32 14.21
N THR A 89 3.20 7.38 12.89
CA THR A 89 2.66 8.56 12.18
C THR A 89 1.35 8.22 11.49
N ILE A 90 0.31 9.02 11.74
CA ILE A 90 -0.98 8.95 11.05
C ILE A 90 -1.07 10.07 10.03
N TYR A 91 -1.24 9.72 8.76
CA TYR A 91 -1.54 10.61 7.65
C TYR A 91 -3.02 10.49 7.34
N GLY A 92 -3.75 11.60 7.21
CA GLY A 92 -5.17 11.56 6.86
C GLY A 92 -5.79 12.93 6.75
N PRO A 93 -7.05 13.07 6.29
CA PRO A 93 -7.71 14.37 6.19
C PRO A 93 -7.76 15.12 7.52
N VAL A 94 -7.88 16.45 7.43
CA VAL A 94 -8.18 17.32 8.59
C VAL A 94 -9.36 16.77 9.39
N GLY A 95 -9.16 16.60 10.69
CA GLY A 95 -10.10 16.00 11.63
C GLY A 95 -9.62 14.66 12.20
N ILE A 96 -8.69 13.96 11.52
CA ILE A 96 -8.17 12.68 12.01
C ILE A 96 -7.45 12.83 13.35
N LYS A 97 -6.71 13.94 13.53
CA LYS A 97 -6.01 14.22 14.79
C LYS A 97 -7.02 14.43 15.91
N GLN A 98 -8.04 15.25 15.68
CA GLN A 98 -9.08 15.52 16.67
C GLN A 98 -9.84 14.25 17.05
N TYR A 99 -10.20 13.41 16.07
CA TYR A 99 -10.88 12.15 16.31
C TYR A 99 -10.07 11.25 17.26
N VAL A 100 -8.82 10.98 16.92
CA VAL A 100 -7.94 10.10 17.73
C VAL A 100 -7.68 10.70 19.11
N GLN A 101 -7.33 11.99 19.19
CA GLN A 101 -7.04 12.63 20.47
C GLN A 101 -8.26 12.66 21.38
N THR A 102 -9.45 12.96 20.85
CA THR A 102 -10.68 12.94 21.62
C THR A 102 -10.96 11.54 22.16
N SER A 103 -10.90 10.50 21.31
CA SER A 103 -11.14 9.12 21.72
C SER A 103 -10.19 8.68 22.84
N LEU A 104 -8.89 8.95 22.70
CA LEU A 104 -7.90 8.60 23.73
C LEU A 104 -8.10 9.40 25.03
N GLN A 105 -8.45 10.69 24.92
CA GLN A 105 -8.69 11.55 26.07
C GLN A 105 -9.89 11.08 26.88
N VAL A 106 -11.03 10.83 26.23
CA VAL A 106 -12.27 10.42 26.93
C VAL A 106 -12.21 9.01 27.49
N SER A 107 -11.38 8.13 26.90
CA SER A 107 -11.14 6.78 27.43
C SER A 107 -9.97 6.71 28.40
N GLU A 108 -9.40 7.85 28.80
CA GLU A 108 -8.21 7.99 29.66
C GLU A 108 -7.02 7.12 29.20
N SER A 109 -6.93 6.85 27.90
CA SER A 109 -5.92 5.98 27.31
C SER A 109 -4.61 6.71 27.10
N ARG A 110 -3.54 6.19 27.69
CA ARG A 110 -2.18 6.74 27.58
C ARG A 110 -1.33 5.84 26.69
N LEU A 111 -0.76 6.43 25.64
CA LEU A 111 0.13 5.71 24.74
C LEU A 111 1.57 5.73 25.28
N SER A 112 2.25 4.58 25.22
CA SER A 112 3.65 4.40 25.61
C SER A 112 4.66 4.78 24.52
N TYR A 113 4.18 5.40 23.44
CA TYR A 113 4.97 5.76 22.27
C TYR A 113 4.56 7.13 21.69
N PRO A 114 5.47 7.82 20.96
CA PRO A 114 5.14 9.05 20.26
C PRO A 114 4.15 8.83 19.13
N LEU A 115 3.08 9.63 19.10
CA LEU A 115 2.09 9.63 18.03
C LEU A 115 2.15 10.96 17.27
N HIS A 116 2.44 10.90 15.98
CA HIS A 116 2.50 12.05 15.08
C HIS A 116 1.33 12.07 14.12
N PHE A 117 0.89 13.26 13.74
CA PHE A 117 -0.21 13.47 12.80
C PHE A 117 0.23 14.38 11.67
N VAL A 118 -0.13 14.00 10.44
CA VAL A 118 0.00 14.81 9.23
C VAL A 118 -1.38 14.93 8.61
N GLU A 119 -2.02 16.08 8.84
CA GLU A 119 -3.36 16.35 8.31
C GLU A 119 -3.28 16.86 6.88
N LEU A 120 -3.97 16.16 5.97
CA LEU A 120 -3.93 16.40 4.54
C LEU A 120 -5.02 17.40 4.14
N THR A 121 -4.61 18.49 3.51
CA THR A 121 -5.52 19.47 2.90
C THR A 121 -5.50 19.41 1.39
N ASP A 122 -4.38 19.01 0.77
CA ASP A 122 -4.12 19.15 -0.67
C ASP A 122 -3.32 17.96 -1.22
N ASP A 123 -3.23 17.91 -2.56
CA ASP A 123 -2.36 16.96 -3.26
C ASP A 123 -0.89 17.25 -2.93
N GLY A 124 -0.06 16.22 -2.82
CA GLY A 124 1.37 16.43 -2.59
C GLY A 124 2.15 15.17 -2.24
N GLU A 125 3.46 15.33 -2.20
CA GLU A 125 4.37 14.34 -1.61
C GLU A 125 4.25 14.41 -0.08
N LEU A 126 4.02 13.26 0.56
CA LEU A 126 3.94 13.14 2.02
C LEU A 126 5.33 13.03 2.64
N PHE A 127 6.17 12.19 2.03
CA PHE A 127 7.58 12.02 2.39
C PHE A 127 8.32 11.28 1.28
N ASN A 128 9.65 11.41 1.32
CA ASN A 128 10.60 10.63 0.54
C ASN A 128 11.79 10.27 1.45
N ASP A 129 11.75 9.08 2.03
CA ASP A 129 12.78 8.62 2.97
C ASP A 129 13.04 7.11 2.81
N HIS A 130 14.22 6.66 3.25
CA HIS A 130 14.65 5.25 3.25
C HIS A 130 14.15 4.41 2.06
N GLY A 131 14.35 4.92 0.84
CA GLY A 131 14.02 4.23 -0.39
C GLY A 131 12.53 4.21 -0.76
N PHE A 132 11.68 5.03 -0.14
CA PHE A 132 10.27 5.15 -0.49
C PHE A 132 9.80 6.59 -0.59
N ARG A 133 9.05 6.87 -1.66
CA ARG A 133 8.31 8.11 -1.86
C ARG A 133 6.82 7.82 -1.81
N VAL A 134 6.08 8.59 -1.01
CA VAL A 134 4.61 8.47 -0.92
C VAL A 134 3.95 9.77 -1.34
N ILE A 135 3.03 9.69 -2.29
CA ILE A 135 2.27 10.82 -2.84
C ILE A 135 0.79 10.61 -2.52
N ALA A 136 0.12 11.65 -2.04
CA ALA A 136 -1.32 11.68 -1.86
C ALA A 136 -1.96 12.62 -2.89
N ARG A 137 -3.14 12.24 -3.38
CA ARG A 137 -3.99 13.12 -4.21
C ARG A 137 -5.45 12.99 -3.83
N LYS A 138 -6.17 14.11 -3.91
CA LYS A 138 -7.62 14.20 -3.69
C LYS A 138 -8.36 13.31 -4.67
N LEU A 139 -9.40 12.64 -4.17
CA LEU A 139 -10.33 11.82 -4.92
C LEU A 139 -11.72 12.46 -4.97
N ASP A 140 -12.61 11.92 -5.79
CA ASP A 140 -14.00 12.41 -5.90
C ASP A 140 -14.91 11.57 -5.00
N HIS A 141 -15.03 11.99 -3.75
CA HIS A 141 -15.90 11.37 -2.77
C HIS A 141 -16.77 12.39 -2.03
N LYS A 142 -17.75 11.91 -1.25
CA LYS A 142 -18.72 12.77 -0.55
C LYS A 142 -18.07 13.72 0.45
N ILE A 143 -16.98 13.27 1.08
CA ILE A 143 -16.13 14.05 1.98
C ILE A 143 -14.69 14.09 1.45
N ALA A 144 -13.82 14.87 2.09
CA ALA A 144 -12.39 14.88 1.75
C ALA A 144 -11.83 13.45 1.77
N CYS A 145 -11.36 13.00 0.60
CA CYS A 145 -10.84 11.67 0.38
C CYS A 145 -9.56 11.73 -0.44
N PHE A 146 -8.62 10.86 -0.12
CA PHE A 146 -7.32 10.77 -0.77
C PHE A 146 -7.03 9.35 -1.23
N GLY A 147 -6.30 9.25 -2.33
CA GLY A 147 -5.61 8.03 -2.72
C GLY A 147 -4.10 8.20 -2.56
N TYR A 148 -3.41 7.07 -2.40
CA TYR A 148 -1.99 7.02 -2.13
C TYR A 148 -1.24 6.27 -3.20
N ARG A 149 -0.10 6.81 -3.58
CA ARG A 149 0.87 6.19 -4.46
C ARG A 149 2.16 5.98 -3.69
N ILE A 150 2.61 4.75 -3.64
CA ILE A 150 3.81 4.30 -2.95
C ILE A 150 4.80 3.88 -4.01
N GLU A 151 5.93 4.58 -4.08
CA GLU A 151 7.02 4.29 -5.00
C GLU A 151 8.24 3.87 -4.19
N GLU A 152 8.72 2.68 -4.46
CA GLU A 152 10.04 2.25 -4.02
C GLU A 152 11.11 2.82 -4.95
N ALA A 153 12.26 3.20 -4.40
CA ALA A 153 13.41 3.65 -5.18
C ALA A 153 13.98 2.49 -6.02
N ASP A 154 14.63 2.84 -7.13
CA ASP A 154 15.33 1.86 -7.95
C ASP A 154 16.46 1.20 -7.16
N HIS A 155 16.59 -0.11 -7.36
CA HIS A 155 17.64 -0.90 -6.73
C HIS A 155 18.90 -0.90 -7.61
N PRO A 156 20.10 -0.78 -7.01
CA PRO A 156 21.34 -0.98 -7.74
C PRO A 156 21.34 -2.35 -8.43
N GLY A 157 21.92 -2.41 -9.62
CA GLY A 157 22.02 -3.66 -10.36
C GLY A 157 22.76 -4.74 -9.57
N GLU A 158 22.46 -6.00 -9.89
CA GLU A 158 23.17 -7.12 -9.29
C GLU A 158 24.63 -7.14 -9.71
N LEU A 159 25.51 -7.58 -8.81
CA LEU A 159 26.90 -7.80 -9.14
C LEU A 159 27.01 -9.01 -10.07
N GLN A 160 27.64 -8.83 -11.22
CA GLN A 160 27.86 -9.87 -12.24
C GLN A 160 29.03 -10.77 -11.81
N VAL A 161 28.77 -11.62 -10.81
CA VAL A 161 29.77 -12.51 -10.20
C VAL A 161 30.42 -13.43 -11.23
N GLU A 162 29.70 -13.87 -12.26
CA GLU A 162 30.25 -14.72 -13.32
C GLU A 162 31.36 -14.01 -14.10
N LYS A 163 31.16 -12.74 -14.50
CA LYS A 163 32.22 -11.92 -15.13
C LYS A 163 33.44 -11.73 -14.24
N LEU A 164 33.22 -11.55 -12.94
CA LEU A 164 34.32 -11.43 -11.97
C LEU A 164 35.11 -12.73 -11.84
N ARG A 165 34.43 -13.88 -11.86
CA ARG A 165 35.07 -15.20 -11.84
C ARG A 165 35.86 -15.46 -13.12
N GLU A 166 35.32 -15.10 -14.28
CA GLU A 166 36.04 -15.20 -15.57
C GLU A 166 37.33 -14.37 -15.58
N GLN A 167 37.34 -13.24 -14.87
CA GLN A 167 38.52 -12.41 -14.69
C GLN A 167 39.40 -12.84 -13.50
N ASN A 168 39.17 -14.00 -12.89
CA ASN A 168 39.92 -14.49 -11.72
C ASN A 168 39.94 -13.49 -10.54
N VAL A 169 38.86 -12.73 -10.35
CA VAL A 169 38.74 -11.81 -9.22
C VAL A 169 38.36 -12.61 -7.97
N PRO A 170 39.18 -12.59 -6.91
CA PRO A 170 38.92 -13.38 -5.71
C PRO A 170 37.64 -12.90 -5.04
N SER A 171 36.80 -13.85 -4.59
CA SER A 171 35.64 -13.55 -3.76
C SER A 171 36.07 -12.94 -2.44
N GLY A 172 35.35 -11.93 -1.94
CA GLY A 172 35.64 -11.30 -0.66
C GLY A 172 35.18 -9.84 -0.60
N PRO A 173 35.78 -9.02 0.28
CA PRO A 173 35.42 -7.60 0.45
C PRO A 173 35.44 -6.79 -0.86
N ILE A 174 36.28 -7.19 -1.82
CA ILE A 174 36.39 -6.56 -3.13
C ILE A 174 35.09 -6.60 -3.93
N TYR A 175 34.28 -7.66 -3.78
CA TYR A 175 32.97 -7.74 -4.45
C TYR A 175 32.01 -6.66 -3.94
N GLY A 176 32.06 -6.35 -2.64
CA GLY A 176 31.27 -5.26 -2.06
C GLY A 176 31.72 -3.89 -2.56
N GLN A 177 33.03 -3.70 -2.74
CA GLN A 177 33.58 -2.46 -3.30
C GLN A 177 33.19 -2.27 -4.78
N LEU A 178 33.33 -3.33 -5.58
CA LEU A 178 32.91 -3.32 -6.99
C LEU A 178 31.40 -3.14 -7.12
N LYS A 179 30.59 -3.80 -6.28
CA LYS A 179 29.12 -3.60 -6.24
C LYS A 179 28.73 -2.16 -5.85
N ALA A 180 29.55 -1.49 -5.06
CA ALA A 180 29.38 -0.07 -4.73
C ALA A 180 29.88 0.88 -5.84
N GLY A 181 30.24 0.36 -7.02
CA GLY A 181 30.74 1.14 -8.15
C GLY A 181 32.14 1.69 -7.94
N LYS A 182 32.91 1.18 -6.96
CA LYS A 182 34.28 1.66 -6.73
C LYS A 182 35.24 1.05 -7.73
N THR A 183 36.25 1.83 -8.11
CA THR A 183 37.42 1.32 -8.80
C THR A 183 38.35 0.64 -7.79
N VAL A 184 38.75 -0.61 -8.06
CA VAL A 184 39.61 -1.39 -7.16
C VAL A 184 40.83 -1.92 -7.91
N THR A 185 42.01 -1.82 -7.28
CA THR A 185 43.25 -2.42 -7.77
C THR A 185 43.48 -3.77 -7.10
N LEU A 186 43.68 -4.81 -7.91
CA LEU A 186 43.94 -6.18 -7.48
C LEU A 186 45.41 -6.37 -7.06
N PRO A 187 45.72 -7.42 -6.27
CA PRO A 187 47.11 -7.76 -5.91
C PRO A 187 48.02 -8.03 -7.10
N ASP A 188 47.47 -8.43 -8.24
CA ASP A 188 48.20 -8.66 -9.49
C ASP A 188 48.42 -7.37 -10.33
N GLY A 189 48.03 -6.20 -9.79
CA GLY A 189 48.22 -4.90 -10.42
C GLY A 189 47.12 -4.47 -11.39
N ARG A 190 46.13 -5.32 -11.69
CA ARG A 190 44.99 -4.94 -12.53
C ARG A 190 44.07 -3.97 -11.79
N THR A 191 43.50 -3.00 -12.50
CA THR A 191 42.50 -2.07 -11.97
C THR A 191 41.15 -2.35 -12.62
N LEU A 192 40.12 -2.48 -11.80
CA LEU A 192 38.75 -2.81 -12.22
C LEU A 192 37.80 -1.69 -11.82
N ASP A 193 36.98 -1.21 -12.75
CA ASP A 193 35.86 -0.31 -12.42
C ASP A 193 34.61 -1.13 -12.08
N GLY A 194 34.07 -0.93 -10.87
CA GLY A 194 32.86 -1.61 -10.42
C GLY A 194 31.67 -1.46 -11.38
N HIS A 195 31.56 -0.34 -12.10
CA HIS A 195 30.47 -0.09 -13.05
C HIS A 195 30.42 -1.11 -14.20
N ASP A 196 31.56 -1.71 -14.57
CA ASP A 196 31.64 -2.73 -15.62
C ASP A 196 31.07 -4.09 -15.18
N PHE A 197 30.89 -4.28 -13.87
CA PHE A 197 30.46 -5.53 -13.23
C PHE A 197 29.10 -5.42 -12.55
N ILE A 198 28.38 -4.31 -12.71
CA ILE A 198 27.04 -4.12 -12.16
C ILE A 198 26.02 -4.27 -13.29
N GLY A 199 24.97 -5.06 -13.04
CA GLY A 199 23.84 -5.22 -13.96
C GLY A 199 23.04 -3.93 -14.15
N LYS A 200 22.00 -3.99 -15.00
CA LYS A 200 21.08 -2.86 -15.12
C LYS A 200 20.37 -2.63 -13.76
N PRO A 201 20.14 -1.36 -13.35
CA PRO A 201 19.31 -1.07 -12.20
C PRO A 201 17.97 -1.77 -12.30
N GLN A 202 17.49 -2.29 -11.18
CA GLN A 202 16.18 -2.91 -11.11
C GLN A 202 15.15 -1.84 -10.71
N PRO A 203 14.15 -1.57 -11.56
CA PRO A 203 13.16 -0.55 -11.25
C PRO A 203 12.43 -0.87 -9.94
N GLY A 204 12.24 0.14 -9.10
CA GLY A 204 11.47 0.02 -7.88
C GLY A 204 10.01 -0.34 -8.16
N ARG A 205 9.36 -0.97 -7.17
CA ARG A 205 7.94 -1.34 -7.26
C ARG A 205 7.04 -0.14 -6.98
N ILE A 206 5.90 -0.10 -7.64
CA ILE A 206 4.92 0.96 -7.52
C ILE A 206 3.56 0.38 -7.17
N VAL A 207 3.00 0.83 -6.05
CA VAL A 207 1.67 0.45 -5.57
C VAL A 207 0.79 1.68 -5.48
N ALA A 208 -0.41 1.61 -6.05
CA ALA A 208 -1.43 2.62 -5.84
C ALA A 208 -2.58 2.02 -5.02
N ILE A 209 -2.96 2.69 -3.94
CA ILE A 209 -4.09 2.31 -3.07
C ILE A 209 -5.03 3.50 -3.00
N LEU A 210 -6.20 3.37 -3.61
CA LEU A 210 -7.20 4.43 -3.65
C LEU A 210 -8.24 4.21 -2.55
N GLY A 211 -8.67 5.31 -1.94
CA GLY A 211 -9.90 5.32 -1.14
C GLY A 211 -11.15 5.31 -2.01
N ASP A 212 -12.27 5.47 -1.33
CA ASP A 212 -13.60 5.55 -1.94
C ASP A 212 -13.67 6.73 -2.91
N THR A 213 -14.14 6.49 -4.12
CA THR A 213 -14.11 7.50 -5.17
C THR A 213 -14.99 7.15 -6.35
N ARG A 214 -15.56 8.17 -6.99
CA ARG A 214 -15.95 8.12 -8.40
C ARG A 214 -14.70 8.15 -9.29
N GLN A 215 -14.90 8.00 -10.60
CA GLN A 215 -13.80 8.21 -11.55
C GLN A 215 -13.28 9.65 -11.48
N THR A 216 -11.97 9.79 -11.30
CA THR A 216 -11.30 11.09 -11.24
C THR A 216 -9.96 11.03 -11.95
N HIS A 217 -9.50 12.16 -12.47
CA HIS A 217 -8.20 12.25 -13.13
C HIS A 217 -7.05 11.90 -12.16
N ASN A 218 -7.18 12.31 -10.90
CA ASN A 218 -6.18 12.02 -9.88
C ASN A 218 -6.01 10.51 -9.62
N ALA A 219 -7.06 9.69 -9.80
CA ALA A 219 -6.97 8.24 -9.69
C ALA A 219 -6.06 7.65 -10.79
N VAL A 220 -6.11 8.22 -12.00
CA VAL A 220 -5.21 7.84 -13.10
C VAL A 220 -3.76 8.25 -12.79
N LEU A 221 -3.56 9.47 -12.29
CA LEU A 221 -2.22 9.98 -11.94
C LEU A 221 -1.57 9.15 -10.82
N LEU A 222 -2.33 8.79 -9.78
CA LEU A 222 -1.85 7.92 -8.70
C LEU A 222 -1.50 6.53 -9.23
N ALA A 223 -2.31 5.98 -10.13
CA ALA A 223 -2.14 4.65 -10.67
C ALA A 223 -1.11 4.56 -11.82
N GLN A 224 -0.58 5.67 -12.31
CA GLN A 224 0.23 5.70 -13.54
C GLN A 224 1.42 4.72 -13.47
N ASN A 225 1.43 3.76 -14.38
CA ASN A 225 2.40 2.68 -14.50
C ASN A 225 2.61 1.87 -13.20
N ALA A 226 1.64 1.87 -12.28
CA ALA A 226 1.72 1.09 -11.06
C ALA A 226 1.72 -0.41 -11.37
N ASP A 227 2.48 -1.17 -10.58
CA ASP A 227 2.52 -2.63 -10.67
C ASP A 227 1.22 -3.24 -10.19
N VAL A 228 0.67 -2.65 -9.12
CA VAL A 228 -0.61 -3.02 -8.52
C VAL A 228 -1.43 -1.76 -8.24
N LEU A 229 -2.69 -1.80 -8.65
CA LEU A 229 -3.71 -0.84 -8.24
C LEU A 229 -4.73 -1.54 -7.35
N VAL A 230 -4.88 -1.06 -6.11
CA VAL A 230 -6.02 -1.36 -5.24
C VAL A 230 -7.06 -0.26 -5.46
N HIS A 231 -8.22 -0.63 -5.97
CA HIS A 231 -9.30 0.30 -6.30
C HIS A 231 -10.61 -0.21 -5.72
N GLU A 232 -11.42 0.69 -5.18
CA GLU A 232 -12.78 0.35 -4.76
C GLU A 232 -13.63 -0.12 -5.95
N SER A 233 -14.50 -1.10 -5.71
CA SER A 233 -15.46 -1.60 -6.66
C SER A 233 -16.77 -1.88 -5.95
N THR A 234 -17.29 -0.83 -5.31
CA THR A 234 -18.49 -0.93 -4.48
C THR A 234 -19.67 -1.48 -5.26
N PHE A 235 -19.71 -1.27 -6.59
CA PHE A 235 -20.81 -1.71 -7.46
C PHE A 235 -20.37 -2.53 -8.69
N ALA A 236 -21.30 -3.28 -9.28
CA ALA A 236 -21.07 -4.02 -10.52
C ALA A 236 -21.04 -3.10 -11.75
N LYS A 237 -20.49 -3.60 -12.88
CA LYS A 237 -20.24 -2.81 -14.10
C LYS A 237 -21.45 -2.03 -14.64
N ASP A 238 -22.67 -2.54 -14.44
CA ASP A 238 -23.91 -1.99 -15.01
C ASP A 238 -24.65 -1.06 -14.02
N GLU A 239 -24.11 -0.86 -12.81
CA GLU A 239 -24.73 -0.06 -11.73
C GLU A 239 -24.15 1.36 -11.64
N THR A 240 -23.76 1.95 -12.78
CA THR A 240 -23.07 3.26 -12.85
C THR A 240 -23.85 4.40 -12.17
N LYS A 241 -25.18 4.46 -12.35
CA LYS A 241 -26.01 5.50 -11.73
C LYS A 241 -25.98 5.42 -10.20
N MET A 242 -25.96 4.20 -9.66
CA MET A 242 -25.90 3.97 -8.23
C MET A 242 -24.53 4.35 -7.69
N ALA A 243 -23.46 3.85 -8.33
CA ALA A 243 -22.09 4.22 -7.99
C ALA A 243 -21.90 5.72 -7.97
N HIS A 244 -22.36 6.41 -9.02
CA HIS A 244 -22.32 7.87 -9.07
C HIS A 244 -23.07 8.50 -7.89
N ASN A 245 -24.33 8.14 -7.64
CA ASN A 245 -25.12 8.77 -6.57
C ASN A 245 -24.52 8.62 -5.17
N TYR A 246 -23.83 7.51 -4.91
CA TYR A 246 -23.16 7.25 -3.63
C TYR A 246 -21.67 7.64 -3.60
N TYR A 247 -21.17 8.32 -4.64
CA TYR A 247 -19.77 8.75 -4.74
C TYR A 247 -18.75 7.60 -4.78
N HIS A 248 -19.11 6.50 -5.44
CA HIS A 248 -18.32 5.30 -5.60
C HIS A 248 -18.06 4.92 -7.05
N SER A 249 -17.33 3.83 -7.25
CA SER A 249 -17.00 3.26 -8.56
C SER A 249 -17.62 1.88 -8.79
N THR A 250 -17.82 1.57 -10.06
CA THR A 250 -18.12 0.22 -10.53
C THR A 250 -16.83 -0.54 -10.88
N SER A 251 -16.90 -1.88 -10.96
CA SER A 251 -15.78 -2.71 -11.43
C SER A 251 -15.25 -2.29 -12.80
N LYS A 252 -16.14 -1.90 -13.72
CA LYS A 252 -15.77 -1.41 -15.07
C LYS A 252 -15.00 -0.10 -14.99
N GLN A 253 -15.45 0.82 -14.14
CA GLN A 253 -14.80 2.12 -13.98
C GLN A 253 -13.40 2.00 -13.37
N ALA A 254 -13.23 1.10 -12.39
CA ALA A 254 -11.92 0.76 -11.84
C ALA A 254 -10.99 0.16 -12.92
N ALA A 255 -11.50 -0.76 -13.74
CA ALA A 255 -10.73 -1.36 -14.84
C ALA A 255 -10.35 -0.35 -15.94
N GLU A 256 -11.22 0.61 -16.25
CA GLU A 256 -10.92 1.68 -17.19
C GLU A 256 -9.82 2.63 -16.67
N ILE A 257 -9.83 2.95 -15.36
CA ILE A 257 -8.76 3.72 -14.73
C ILE A 257 -7.44 2.95 -14.82
N ALA A 258 -7.44 1.67 -14.42
CA ALA A 258 -6.27 0.81 -14.50
C ALA A 258 -5.68 0.75 -15.92
N LYS A 259 -6.54 0.57 -16.94
CA LYS A 259 -6.12 0.56 -18.35
C LYS A 259 -5.54 1.90 -18.79
N LYS A 260 -6.19 3.02 -18.47
CA LYS A 260 -5.70 4.37 -18.80
C LYS A 260 -4.34 4.66 -18.15
N ALA A 261 -4.16 4.17 -16.93
CA ALA A 261 -2.93 4.33 -16.16
C ALA A 261 -1.83 3.34 -16.56
N GLY A 262 -2.08 2.36 -17.44
CA GLY A 262 -1.07 1.35 -17.81
C GLY A 262 -0.78 0.31 -16.71
N VAL A 263 -1.72 0.10 -15.79
CA VAL A 263 -1.60 -0.87 -14.69
C VAL A 263 -1.80 -2.29 -15.21
N LYS A 264 -0.98 -3.23 -14.72
CA LYS A 264 -1.03 -4.64 -15.13
C LYS A 264 -1.89 -5.51 -14.20
N LYS A 265 -1.90 -5.23 -12.90
CA LYS A 265 -2.67 -5.98 -11.89
C LYS A 265 -3.66 -5.07 -11.16
N LEU A 266 -4.94 -5.41 -11.23
CA LEU A 266 -6.03 -4.68 -10.58
C LEU A 266 -6.64 -5.52 -9.46
N LEU A 267 -6.65 -4.98 -8.26
CA LEU A 267 -7.24 -5.56 -7.08
C LEU A 267 -8.50 -4.76 -6.72
N LEU A 268 -9.67 -5.35 -6.97
CA LEU A 268 -10.96 -4.78 -6.63
C LEU A 268 -11.23 -5.01 -5.14
N ASN A 269 -11.36 -3.92 -4.40
CA ASN A 269 -11.59 -3.89 -2.95
C ASN A 269 -12.92 -3.18 -2.63
N HIS A 270 -13.26 -3.06 -1.34
CA HIS A 270 -14.43 -2.30 -0.85
C HIS A 270 -15.73 -2.77 -1.52
N ILE A 271 -16.03 -4.05 -1.33
CA ILE A 271 -17.13 -4.74 -2.01
C ILE A 271 -18.40 -4.63 -1.18
N SER A 272 -19.50 -4.16 -1.81
CA SER A 272 -20.80 -4.11 -1.14
C SER A 272 -21.25 -5.49 -0.66
N ALA A 273 -21.81 -5.55 0.54
CA ALA A 273 -22.42 -6.76 1.12
C ALA A 273 -23.55 -7.36 0.25
N ARG A 274 -24.04 -6.62 -0.76
CA ARG A 274 -24.98 -7.11 -1.76
C ARG A 274 -24.43 -8.21 -2.64
N TYR A 275 -23.10 -8.27 -2.83
CA TYR A 275 -22.45 -9.32 -3.62
C TYR A 275 -21.88 -10.38 -2.70
N THR A 276 -22.57 -11.51 -2.58
CA THR A 276 -22.14 -12.63 -1.74
C THR A 276 -21.64 -13.80 -2.57
N GLY A 277 -20.69 -14.55 -2.02
CA GLY A 277 -20.14 -15.76 -2.65
C GLY A 277 -19.69 -15.53 -4.09
N LYS A 278 -20.23 -16.32 -5.02
CA LYS A 278 -19.88 -16.26 -6.46
C LYS A 278 -20.17 -14.89 -7.08
N ALA A 279 -21.17 -14.15 -6.60
CA ALA A 279 -21.53 -12.85 -7.15
C ALA A 279 -20.41 -11.80 -6.97
N ALA A 280 -19.67 -11.85 -5.86
CA ALA A 280 -18.51 -10.97 -5.65
C ALA A 280 -17.44 -11.24 -6.72
N TYR A 281 -17.07 -12.50 -6.93
CA TYR A 281 -16.04 -12.87 -7.92
C TYR A 281 -16.42 -12.51 -9.37
N GLN A 282 -17.72 -12.41 -9.68
CA GLN A 282 -18.17 -11.95 -10.99
C GLN A 282 -17.76 -10.51 -11.29
N LEU A 283 -17.60 -9.65 -10.27
CA LEU A 283 -17.16 -8.26 -10.46
C LEU A 283 -15.82 -8.18 -11.20
N ALA A 284 -14.87 -9.06 -10.84
CA ALA A 284 -13.58 -9.17 -11.54
C ALA A 284 -13.73 -9.84 -12.91
N TYR A 285 -14.45 -10.97 -13.00
CA TYR A 285 -14.61 -11.70 -14.26
C TYR A 285 -15.16 -10.82 -15.38
N GLN A 286 -16.12 -9.96 -15.05
CA GLN A 286 -16.79 -9.05 -15.98
C GLN A 286 -15.87 -8.01 -16.63
N VAL A 287 -14.67 -7.79 -16.10
CA VAL A 287 -13.76 -6.72 -16.56
C VAL A 287 -12.37 -7.22 -16.94
N ARG A 288 -12.14 -8.54 -16.93
CA ARG A 288 -10.87 -9.15 -17.36
C ARG A 288 -10.55 -8.95 -18.84
N ASN A 289 -11.55 -8.63 -19.66
CA ASN A 289 -11.33 -8.19 -21.04
C ASN A 289 -10.67 -6.80 -21.12
N ILE A 290 -10.72 -6.00 -20.06
CA ILE A 290 -10.08 -4.68 -19.97
C ILE A 290 -8.70 -4.81 -19.32
N VAL A 291 -8.62 -5.47 -18.15
CA VAL A 291 -7.37 -5.77 -17.44
C VAL A 291 -7.34 -7.26 -17.07
N PRO A 292 -6.59 -8.11 -17.79
CA PRO A 292 -6.63 -9.57 -17.61
C PRO A 292 -6.32 -10.04 -16.18
N ASP A 293 -5.33 -9.46 -15.52
CA ASP A 293 -4.99 -9.79 -14.12
C ASP A 293 -5.82 -8.92 -13.14
N THR A 294 -7.14 -9.09 -13.21
CA THR A 294 -8.08 -8.50 -12.25
C THR A 294 -8.59 -9.55 -11.27
N ARG A 295 -8.61 -9.19 -9.98
CA ARG A 295 -9.10 -10.04 -8.88
C ARG A 295 -9.98 -9.23 -7.93
N VAL A 296 -11.03 -9.85 -7.39
CA VAL A 296 -11.66 -9.37 -6.16
C VAL A 296 -10.87 -9.95 -5.01
N VAL A 297 -10.35 -9.07 -4.15
CA VAL A 297 -9.60 -9.47 -2.95
C VAL A 297 -10.57 -9.84 -1.84
N ASN A 298 -10.19 -10.76 -0.97
CA ASN A 298 -10.91 -11.15 0.24
C ASN A 298 -10.11 -10.79 1.48
N ASP A 299 -10.79 -10.79 2.62
CA ASP A 299 -10.11 -10.74 3.91
C ASP A 299 -9.08 -11.88 3.99
N PHE A 300 -7.88 -11.52 4.45
CA PHE A 300 -6.67 -12.32 4.57
C PHE A 300 -5.99 -12.74 3.26
N ASP A 301 -6.43 -12.24 2.11
CA ASP A 301 -5.65 -12.40 0.88
C ASP A 301 -4.28 -11.72 1.04
N VAL A 302 -3.22 -12.45 0.70
CA VAL A 302 -1.85 -11.93 0.62
C VAL A 302 -1.42 -11.90 -0.83
N ILE A 303 -1.02 -10.71 -1.31
CA ILE A 303 -0.61 -10.48 -2.70
C ILE A 303 0.85 -10.06 -2.72
N ASP A 304 1.70 -10.92 -3.29
CA ASP A 304 3.09 -10.58 -3.57
C ASP A 304 3.22 -9.54 -4.68
N ILE A 305 4.13 -8.59 -4.45
CA ILE A 305 4.55 -7.60 -5.43
C ILE A 305 6.03 -7.87 -5.72
N PRO A 306 6.33 -8.79 -6.66
CA PRO A 306 7.70 -9.09 -7.03
C PRO A 306 8.29 -7.94 -7.84
N PHE A 307 9.62 -7.84 -7.87
CA PHE A 307 10.27 -6.98 -8.85
C PHE A 307 9.98 -7.45 -10.27
N LYS A 308 10.03 -6.51 -11.21
CA LYS A 308 10.03 -6.83 -12.64
C LYS A 308 11.30 -7.62 -12.96
N LYS A 309 11.12 -8.74 -13.65
CA LYS A 309 12.20 -9.49 -14.29
C LYS A 309 12.52 -8.88 -15.64
#